data_AF-A0A1V1WC34-F1
#
_entry.id   AF-A0A1V1WC34-F1
#
_cell.length_a   1.000
_cell.length_b   1.000
_cell.length_c   1.000
_cell.angle_alpha   90.00
_cell.angle_beta   90.00
_cell.angle_gamma   90.00
#
_symmetry.space_group_name_H-M   'P 1'
#
loop_
_entity.id
_entity.type
_entity.pdbx_description
1 polymer ?
#
loop_
_entity_poly.entity_id
_entity_poly.type
_entity_poly.pdbx_seq_one_letter_code
_entity_poly.pdbx_strand_id
1 'polypeptide(L)'
;MERMVNEDSNSCDRLKFKMLAVRHIELMRCVNLLEEIFSKPILFNALTSSVIICVTGFNVLVVDNIVMVASFTAFLVFGLMQIFLYCYYGDTIMRSSMQISSAIYNSHWYNVGVAERKSFLIVLIRAQKPCELTANGFFKINLHAFTSILSTSWSYF
;
A
#
# COMPACT_ATOMS: atom_id res chain seq x y z
N MET A 1 24.83 -9.27 -40.52
CA MET A 1 23.45 -8.93 -40.10
C MET A 1 23.13 -9.42 -38.69
N GLU A 2 23.46 -10.66 -38.31
CA GLU A 2 23.14 -11.20 -36.96
C GLU A 2 23.83 -10.48 -35.78
N ARG A 3 25.03 -9.91 -35.96
CA ARG A 3 25.70 -9.15 -34.88
C ARG A 3 25.03 -7.81 -34.56
N MET A 4 24.47 -7.11 -35.54
CA MET A 4 23.76 -5.83 -35.35
C MET A 4 22.38 -6.04 -34.69
N VAL A 5 21.67 -7.12 -35.04
CA VAL A 5 20.39 -7.49 -34.40
C VAL A 5 20.57 -7.85 -32.92
N ASN A 6 21.69 -8.47 -32.56
CA ASN A 6 21.98 -8.84 -31.18
C ASN A 6 22.42 -7.65 -30.30
N GLU A 7 23.03 -6.61 -30.89
CA GLU A 7 23.32 -5.35 -30.18
C GLU A 7 22.05 -4.53 -29.93
N ASP A 8 21.12 -4.45 -30.89
CA ASP A 8 19.84 -3.77 -30.70
C ASP A 8 18.93 -4.47 -29.67
N SER A 9 18.89 -5.81 -29.68
CA SER A 9 18.13 -6.59 -28.69
C SER A 9 18.67 -6.36 -27.27
N ASN A 10 19.99 -6.44 -27.08
CA ASN A 10 20.63 -6.21 -25.77
C ASN A 10 20.49 -4.76 -25.28
N SER A 11 20.40 -3.79 -26.20
CA SER A 11 20.17 -2.38 -25.87
C SER A 11 18.74 -2.14 -25.39
N CYS A 12 17.77 -2.76 -26.07
CA CYS A 12 16.35 -2.72 -25.70
C CYS A 12 16.10 -3.36 -24.33
N ASP A 13 16.73 -4.50 -24.04
CA ASP A 13 16.57 -5.21 -22.76
C ASP A 13 17.18 -4.44 -21.58
N ARG A 14 18.31 -3.76 -21.79
CA ARG A 14 18.90 -2.84 -20.79
C ARG A 14 18.02 -1.63 -20.50
N LEU A 15 17.38 -1.07 -21.52
CA LEU A 15 16.44 0.06 -21.36
C LEU A 15 15.20 -0.35 -20.58
N LYS A 16 14.61 -1.51 -20.92
CA LYS A 16 13.49 -2.11 -20.18
C LYS A 16 13.86 -2.35 -18.71
N PHE A 17 15.05 -2.88 -18.44
CA PHE A 17 15.53 -3.09 -17.09
C PHE A 17 15.65 -1.79 -16.28
N LYS A 18 16.27 -0.75 -16.86
CA LYS A 18 16.34 0.57 -16.21
C LYS A 18 14.95 1.11 -15.88
N MET A 19 14.00 1.00 -16.83
CA MET A 19 12.62 1.42 -16.58
C MET A 19 11.95 0.62 -15.46
N LEU A 20 12.12 -0.71 -15.42
CA LEU A 20 11.56 -1.57 -14.37
C LEU A 20 12.16 -1.26 -12.98
N ALA A 21 13.47 -1.02 -12.91
CA ALA A 21 14.15 -0.66 -11.67
C ALA A 21 13.71 0.72 -11.15
N VAL A 22 13.59 1.71 -12.04
CA VAL A 22 13.09 3.06 -11.70
C VAL A 22 11.63 2.98 -11.22
N ARG A 23 10.78 2.21 -11.91
CA ARG A 23 9.38 2.00 -11.53
C ARG A 23 9.25 1.39 -10.13
N HIS A 24 10.10 0.41 -9.79
CA HIS A 24 10.11 -0.22 -8.47
C HIS A 24 10.54 0.77 -7.36
N ILE A 25 11.54 1.61 -7.64
CA ILE A 25 11.99 2.66 -6.71
C ILE A 25 10.87 3.70 -6.49
N GLU A 26 10.20 4.14 -7.55
CA GLU A 26 9.05 5.06 -7.45
C GLU A 26 7.91 4.47 -6.63
N LEU A 27 7.64 3.18 -6.80
CA LEU A 27 6.59 2.49 -6.06
C LEU A 27 6.91 2.41 -4.56
N MET A 28 8.14 2.03 -4.20
CA MET A 28 8.60 2.07 -2.80
C MET A 28 8.51 3.49 -2.22
N ARG A 29 8.82 4.52 -3.01
CA ARG A 29 8.68 5.92 -2.57
C ARG A 29 7.21 6.30 -2.33
N CYS A 30 6.30 5.92 -3.23
CA CYS A 30 4.87 6.15 -3.05
C CYS A 30 4.32 5.48 -1.79
N VAL A 31 4.73 4.23 -1.53
CA VAL A 31 4.35 3.50 -0.32
C VAL A 31 4.81 4.23 0.94
N ASN A 32 6.08 4.64 1.00
CA ASN A 32 6.61 5.39 2.14
C ASN A 32 5.92 6.75 2.35
N LEU A 33 5.61 7.47 1.26
CA LEU A 33 4.88 8.74 1.33
C LEU A 33 3.46 8.54 1.84
N LEU A 34 2.77 7.50 1.37
CA LEU A 34 1.44 7.12 1.87
C LEU A 34 1.49 6.79 3.36
N GLU A 35 2.46 5.99 3.80
CA GLU A 35 2.67 5.65 5.21
C GLU A 35 2.89 6.90 6.08
N GLU A 36 3.76 7.82 5.66
CA GLU A 36 4.06 9.05 6.41
C GLU A 36 2.85 10.01 6.48
N ILE A 37 2.17 10.22 5.34
CA ILE A 37 1.02 11.13 5.26
C ILE A 37 -0.14 10.61 6.09
N PHE A 38 -0.38 9.29 6.11
CA PHE A 38 -1.54 8.69 6.78
C PHE A 38 -1.30 8.28 8.23
N SER A 39 -0.04 8.13 8.67
CA SER A 39 0.28 7.87 10.08
C SER A 39 -0.33 8.93 11.01
N LYS A 40 -0.28 10.22 10.64
CA LYS A 40 -0.86 11.32 11.43
C LYS A 40 -2.40 11.32 11.46
N PRO A 41 -3.12 11.23 10.32
CA PRO A 41 -4.57 11.08 10.28
C PRO A 41 -5.10 9.87 11.07
N ILE A 42 -4.41 8.73 11.04
CA ILE A 42 -4.83 7.53 11.78
C ILE A 42 -4.80 7.78 13.29
N LEU A 43 -3.72 8.39 13.80
CA LEU A 43 -3.63 8.77 15.21
C LEU A 43 -4.68 9.82 15.59
N PHE A 44 -4.90 10.81 14.74
CA PHE A 44 -5.92 11.83 14.95
C PHE A 44 -7.32 11.19 15.00
N ASN A 45 -7.64 10.32 14.04
CA ASN A 45 -8.91 9.61 13.99
C ASN A 45 -9.14 8.74 15.23
N ALA A 46 -8.11 8.09 15.76
CA ALA A 46 -8.20 7.31 17.00
C ALA A 46 -8.55 8.19 18.22
N LEU A 47 -7.89 9.35 18.35
CA LEU A 47 -8.19 10.32 19.41
C LEU A 47 -9.62 10.89 19.26
N THR A 48 -9.99 11.29 18.04
CA THR A 48 -11.34 11.84 17.77
C THR A 48 -12.42 10.79 18.02
N SER A 49 -12.19 9.53 17.65
CA SER A 49 -13.14 8.44 17.90
C SER A 49 -13.38 8.22 19.40
N SER A 50 -12.33 8.29 20.23
CA SER A 50 -12.46 8.22 21.69
C SER A 50 -13.35 9.34 22.25
N VAL A 51 -13.12 10.58 21.81
CA VAL A 51 -13.94 11.74 22.23
C VAL A 51 -15.39 11.59 21.77
N ILE A 52 -15.61 11.16 20.52
CA ILE A 52 -16.95 10.92 19.95
C ILE A 52 -17.71 9.89 20.79
N ILE A 53 -17.09 8.76 21.16
CA ILE A 53 -17.73 7.73 21.99
C ILE A 53 -18.16 8.31 23.34
N CYS A 54 -17.29 9.07 24.01
CA CYS A 54 -17.61 9.71 25.29
C CYS A 54 -18.79 10.68 25.18
N VAL A 55 -18.79 11.56 24.18
CA VAL A 55 -19.85 12.57 23.98
C VAL A 55 -21.17 11.92 23.54
N THR A 56 -21.12 10.87 22.72
CA THR A 56 -22.28 10.08 22.32
C THR A 56 -22.92 9.41 23.53
N GLY A 57 -22.10 8.74 24.36
CA GLY A 57 -22.58 8.10 25.59
C GLY A 57 -23.27 9.09 26.53
N PHE A 58 -22.70 10.28 26.70
CA PHE A 58 -23.33 11.34 27.49
C PHE A 58 -24.65 11.84 26.86
N ASN A 59 -24.70 12.03 25.54
CA ASN A 59 -25.91 12.52 24.87
C ASN A 59 -27.07 11.53 24.92
N VAL A 60 -26.80 10.24 24.77
CA VAL A 60 -27.82 9.19 24.89
C VAL A 60 -28.42 9.15 26.30
N LEU A 61 -27.61 9.40 27.33
CA LEU A 61 -28.07 9.37 28.72
C LEU A 61 -28.85 10.62 29.13
N VAL A 62 -28.63 11.77 28.49
CA VAL A 62 -29.12 13.08 28.99
C VAL A 62 -30.04 13.81 28.02
N VAL A 63 -29.80 13.78 26.72
CA VAL A 63 -30.35 14.79 25.78
C VAL A 63 -31.17 14.20 24.63
N ASP A 64 -31.12 12.88 24.39
CA ASP A 64 -31.86 12.15 23.35
C ASP A 64 -31.84 12.84 21.96
N ASN A 65 -30.68 13.42 21.61
CA ASN A 65 -30.52 14.30 20.47
C ASN A 65 -30.12 13.54 19.20
N ILE A 66 -31.12 13.19 18.38
CA ILE A 66 -30.95 12.39 17.15
C ILE A 66 -29.95 13.02 16.16
N VAL A 67 -29.91 14.35 16.06
CA VAL A 67 -29.00 15.07 15.15
C VAL A 67 -27.53 14.84 15.51
N MET A 68 -27.22 14.73 16.80
CA MET A 68 -25.84 14.51 17.24
C MET A 68 -25.41 13.07 16.97
N VAL A 69 -26.30 12.10 17.23
CA VAL A 69 -26.08 10.70 16.86
C VAL A 69 -25.80 10.59 15.36
N ALA A 70 -26.64 11.18 14.51
CA ALA A 70 -26.46 11.15 13.06
C ALA A 70 -25.11 11.76 12.60
N SER A 71 -24.67 12.84 13.26
CA SER A 71 -23.38 13.48 12.96
C SER A 71 -22.20 12.59 13.31
N PHE A 72 -22.26 11.86 14.43
CA PHE A 72 -21.22 10.91 14.83
C PHE A 72 -21.17 9.69 13.91
N THR A 73 -22.32 9.16 13.50
CA THR A 73 -22.37 8.07 12.52
C THR A 73 -21.76 8.52 11.19
N ALA A 74 -22.05 9.74 10.74
CA ALA A 74 -21.46 10.31 9.52
C ALA A 74 -19.93 10.43 9.63
N PHE A 75 -19.41 10.86 10.79
CA PHE A 75 -17.97 10.97 11.03
C PHE A 75 -17.27 9.60 11.00
N LEU A 76 -17.90 8.57 11.60
CA LEU A 76 -17.41 7.19 11.53
C LEU A 76 -17.40 6.65 10.10
N VAL A 77 -18.47 6.85 9.33
CA VAL A 77 -18.52 6.41 7.92
C VAL A 77 -17.44 7.11 7.10
N PHE A 78 -17.21 8.41 7.32
CA PHE A 78 -16.16 9.15 6.64
C PHE A 78 -14.76 8.59 6.98
N GLY A 79 -14.49 8.32 8.26
CA GLY A 79 -13.23 7.70 8.69
C GLY A 79 -13.02 6.31 8.08
N LEU A 80 -14.07 5.47 8.04
CA LEU A 80 -14.01 4.15 7.40
C LEU A 80 -13.77 4.24 5.90
N MET A 81 -14.41 5.18 5.21
CA MET A 81 -14.18 5.44 3.78
C MET A 81 -12.75 5.86 3.50
N GLN A 82 -12.17 6.72 4.35
CA GLN A 82 -10.78 7.15 4.21
C GLN A 82 -9.80 5.98 4.37
N ILE A 83 -10.02 5.10 5.35
CA ILE A 83 -9.18 3.91 5.56
C ILE A 83 -9.37 2.89 4.42
N PHE A 84 -10.60 2.72 3.92
CA PHE A 84 -10.88 1.84 2.78
C PHE A 84 -10.14 2.29 1.52
N LEU A 85 -10.22 3.59 1.18
CA LEU A 85 -9.48 4.16 0.04
C LEU A 85 -7.98 3.92 0.19
N TYR A 86 -7.42 4.14 1.38
CA TYR A 86 -6.01 3.86 1.66
C TYR A 86 -5.64 2.40 1.38
N CYS A 87 -6.40 1.46 1.93
CA CYS A 87 -6.16 0.04 1.75
C CYS A 87 -6.30 -0.37 0.28
N TYR A 88 -7.26 0.21 -0.45
CA TYR A 88 -7.48 -0.05 -1.86
C TYR A 88 -6.30 0.42 -2.73
N TYR A 89 -5.84 1.65 -2.54
CA TYR A 89 -4.68 2.16 -3.25
C TYR A 89 -3.41 1.40 -2.88
N GLY A 90 -3.24 1.06 -1.60
CA GLY A 90 -2.13 0.25 -1.13
C GLY A 90 -2.08 -1.13 -1.76
N ASP A 91 -3.21 -1.84 -1.82
CA ASP A 91 -3.32 -3.15 -2.44
C ASP A 91 -3.11 -3.08 -3.97
N THR A 92 -3.63 -2.04 -4.63
CA THR A 92 -3.41 -1.80 -6.07
C THR A 92 -1.94 -1.59 -6.39
N ILE A 93 -1.25 -0.79 -5.57
CA ILE A 93 0.20 -0.55 -5.65
C ILE A 93 0.95 -1.87 -5.43
N MET A 94 0.58 -2.65 -4.41
CA MET A 94 1.22 -3.94 -4.12
C MET A 94 1.05 -4.95 -5.26
N ARG A 95 -0.16 -5.10 -5.83
CA ARG A 95 -0.40 -5.97 -6.99
C ARG A 95 0.42 -5.55 -8.20
N SER A 96 0.47 -4.25 -8.47
CA SER A 96 1.26 -3.68 -9.57
C SER A 96 2.76 -3.95 -9.36
N SER A 97 3.26 -3.88 -8.12
CA SER A 97 4.63 -4.27 -7.76
C SER A 97 4.94 -5.72 -8.13
N MET A 98 4.03 -6.62 -7.77
CA MET A 98 4.23 -8.06 -7.95
C MET A 98 4.25 -8.46 -9.43
N GLN A 99 3.45 -7.79 -10.26
CA GLN A 99 3.49 -7.96 -11.72
C GLN A 99 4.83 -7.52 -12.32
N ILE A 100 5.41 -6.42 -11.83
CA ILE A 100 6.75 -5.96 -12.24
C ILE A 100 7.81 -6.99 -11.86
N SER A 101 7.75 -7.53 -10.65
CA SER A 101 8.66 -8.59 -10.17
C SER A 101 8.58 -9.86 -11.04
N SER A 102 7.37 -10.27 -11.42
CA SER A 102 7.13 -11.40 -12.33
C SER A 102 7.66 -11.12 -13.75
N ALA A 103 7.52 -9.90 -14.26
CA ALA A 103 8.06 -9.50 -15.55
C ALA A 103 9.60 -9.52 -15.57
N ILE A 104 10.25 -9.09 -14.48
CA ILE A 104 11.72 -9.18 -14.35
C ILE A 104 12.16 -10.64 -14.29
N TYR A 105 11.45 -11.50 -13.55
CA TYR A 105 11.77 -12.93 -13.47
C TYR A 105 11.70 -13.62 -14.84
N ASN A 106 10.69 -13.28 -15.65
CA ASN A 106 10.51 -13.81 -17.00
C ASN A 106 11.40 -13.16 -18.06
N SER A 107 12.10 -12.07 -17.73
CA SER A 107 13.15 -11.55 -18.62
C SER A 107 14.30 -12.56 -18.66
N HIS A 108 14.98 -12.72 -19.80
CA HIS A 108 16.14 -13.61 -19.93
C HIS A 108 17.39 -13.02 -19.21
N TRP A 109 17.25 -12.55 -17.96
CA TRP A 109 18.26 -11.89 -17.13
C TRP A 109 19.51 -12.75 -16.89
N TYR A 110 19.41 -14.06 -17.08
CA TYR A 110 20.49 -15.02 -16.98
C TYR A 110 21.42 -15.07 -18.21
N ASN A 111 21.00 -14.50 -19.35
CA ASN A 111 21.82 -14.40 -20.57
C ASN A 111 22.72 -13.15 -20.61
N VAL A 112 22.65 -12.27 -19.60
CA VAL A 112 23.38 -11.01 -19.56
C VAL A 112 24.73 -11.18 -18.84
N GLY A 113 25.70 -10.30 -19.15
CA GLY A 113 27.04 -10.33 -18.57
C GLY A 113 27.06 -10.34 -17.03
N VAL A 114 28.12 -10.93 -16.46
CA VAL A 114 28.23 -11.28 -15.02
C VAL A 114 28.03 -10.08 -14.08
N ALA A 115 28.48 -8.89 -14.48
CA ALA A 115 28.31 -7.65 -13.71
C ALA A 115 26.84 -7.20 -13.66
N GLU A 116 26.14 -7.24 -14.79
CA GLU A 116 24.73 -6.89 -14.89
C GLU A 116 23.88 -7.91 -14.13
N ARG A 117 24.21 -9.20 -14.22
CA ARG A 117 23.50 -10.31 -13.56
C ARG A 117 23.43 -10.16 -12.04
N LYS A 118 24.48 -9.65 -11.39
CA LYS A 118 24.46 -9.35 -9.95
C LYS A 118 23.49 -8.22 -9.61
N SER A 119 23.47 -7.16 -10.42
CA SER A 119 22.52 -6.05 -10.26
C SER A 119 21.07 -6.51 -10.46
N PHE A 120 20.82 -7.38 -11.46
CA PHE A 120 19.51 -8.01 -11.66
C PHE A 120 19.05 -8.79 -10.43
N LEU A 121 19.93 -9.60 -9.84
CA LEU A 121 19.59 -10.43 -8.68
C LEU A 121 19.26 -9.57 -7.45
N ILE A 122 20.01 -8.49 -7.21
CA ILE A 122 19.75 -7.56 -6.09
C ILE A 122 18.40 -6.87 -6.25
N VAL A 123 18.09 -6.36 -7.44
CA VAL A 123 16.80 -5.71 -7.72
C VAL A 123 15.65 -6.71 -7.63
N LEU A 124 15.82 -7.93 -8.15
CA LEU A 124 14.82 -9.00 -8.09
C LEU A 124 14.53 -9.42 -6.64
N ILE A 125 15.56 -9.66 -5.82
CA ILE A 125 15.40 -10.00 -4.39
C ILE A 125 14.68 -8.86 -3.65
N ARG A 126 14.97 -7.60 -3.99
CA ARG A 126 14.27 -6.44 -3.41
C ARG A 126 12.86 -6.24 -3.95
N ALA A 127 12.56 -6.67 -5.18
CA ALA A 127 11.23 -6.60 -5.79
C ALA A 127 10.32 -7.78 -5.42
N GLN A 128 10.90 -8.89 -4.97
CA GLN A 128 10.17 -10.03 -4.44
C GLN A 128 9.77 -9.85 -2.98
N LYS A 129 10.39 -8.92 -2.24
CA LYS A 129 9.83 -8.50 -0.96
C LYS A 129 8.56 -7.70 -1.24
N PRO A 130 7.37 -8.17 -0.80
CA PRO A 130 6.16 -7.39 -0.94
C PRO A 130 6.40 -6.02 -0.28
N CYS A 131 6.07 -4.95 -1.00
CA CYS A 131 5.93 -3.63 -0.39
C CYS A 131 4.74 -3.69 0.58
N GLU A 132 4.99 -4.23 1.77
CA GLU A 132 4.02 -4.25 2.84
C GLU A 132 3.92 -2.82 3.37
N LEU A 133 2.74 -2.22 3.25
CA LEU A 133 2.42 -0.97 3.94
C LEU A 133 2.37 -1.26 5.44
N THR A 134 3.46 -1.01 6.12
CA THR A 134 3.47 -0.91 7.57
C THR A 134 2.93 0.46 7.98
N ALA A 135 2.36 0.57 9.18
CA ALA A 135 2.00 1.85 9.79
C ALA A 135 3.13 2.26 10.74
N ASN A 136 4.26 2.73 10.20
CA ASN A 136 5.45 3.12 10.96
C ASN A 136 5.92 2.04 11.95
N GLY A 137 5.78 0.76 11.58
CA GLY A 137 6.12 -0.40 12.42
C GLY A 137 5.06 -0.85 13.44
N PHE A 138 3.91 -0.19 13.55
CA PHE A 138 2.86 -0.58 14.51
C PHE A 138 1.94 -1.70 14.02
N PHE A 139 1.51 -1.67 12.76
CA PHE A 139 0.63 -2.69 12.17
C PHE A 139 0.87 -2.84 10.67
N LYS A 140 0.74 -4.07 10.14
CA LYS A 140 0.67 -4.32 8.69
C LYS A 140 -0.70 -3.86 8.19
N ILE A 141 -0.77 -2.74 7.48
CA ILE A 141 -2.02 -2.29 6.87
C ILE A 141 -2.16 -2.97 5.51
N ASN A 142 -2.99 -4.00 5.47
CA ASN A 142 -3.44 -4.65 4.25
C ASN A 142 -4.97 -4.60 4.21
N LEU A 143 -5.57 -4.52 3.02
CA LEU A 143 -7.02 -4.64 2.78
C LEU A 143 -7.62 -5.86 3.50
N HIS A 144 -6.87 -6.96 3.55
CA HIS A 144 -7.25 -8.16 4.30
C HIS A 144 -7.35 -7.93 5.81
N ALA A 145 -6.40 -7.17 6.39
CA ALA A 145 -6.42 -6.82 7.81
C ALA A 145 -7.56 -5.84 8.11
N PHE A 146 -7.79 -4.84 7.25
CA PHE A 146 -8.93 -3.92 7.38
C PHE A 146 -10.28 -4.65 7.34
N THR A 147 -10.46 -5.56 6.39
CA THR A 147 -11.69 -6.36 6.26
C THR A 147 -11.88 -7.27 7.49
N SER A 148 -10.81 -7.87 7.99
CA SER A 148 -10.86 -8.68 9.22
C SER A 148 -11.26 -7.84 10.43
N ILE A 149 -10.68 -6.65 10.60
CA ILE A 149 -11.02 -5.73 11.70
C ILE A 149 -12.50 -5.31 11.62
N LEU A 150 -12.99 -4.97 10.44
CA LEU A 150 -14.40 -4.65 10.20
C LEU A 150 -15.32 -5.82 10.55
N SER A 151 -14.98 -7.03 10.08
CA SER A 151 -15.76 -8.24 10.36
C SER A 151 -15.80 -8.56 11.84
N THR A 152 -14.67 -8.44 12.55
CA THR A 152 -14.64 -8.62 14.00
C THR A 152 -15.45 -7.55 14.72
N SER A 153 -15.34 -6.28 14.32
CA SER A 153 -16.10 -5.18 14.93
C SER A 153 -17.61 -5.35 14.74
N TRP A 154 -18.04 -5.80 13.55
CA TRP A 154 -19.43 -6.16 13.28
C TRP A 154 -19.89 -7.37 14.09
N SER A 155 -19.00 -8.32 14.39
CA SER A 155 -19.33 -9.50 15.21
C SER A 155 -19.42 -9.17 16.70
N TYR A 156 -18.77 -8.09 17.15
CA TYR A 156 -18.87 -7.59 18.52
C TYR A 156 -20.13 -6.75 18.76
N PHE A 157 -20.77 -6.27 17.70
CA PHE A 157 -22.03 -5.52 17.73
C PHE A 157 -23.21 -6.46 17.49
#